data_AF-A0A1J0GNS1-F1
#
_entry.id   AF-A0A1J0GNS1-F1
#
_cell.length_a   1.000
_cell.length_b   1.000
_cell.length_c   1.000
_cell.angle_alpha   90.00
_cell.angle_beta   90.00
_cell.angle_gamma   90.00
#
_symmetry.space_group_name_H-M   'P 1'
#
loop_
_entity.id
_entity.type
_entity.pdbx_description
1 polymer ?
#
loop_
_entity_poly.entity_id
_entity_poly.type
_entity_poly.pdbx_seq_one_letter_code
_entity_poly.pdbx_strand_id
1 'polypeptide(L)'
;MYPLLPLQVFKLRYKMEQIKKKYGEGSSEIKETIMEAKKISETISKEGSQLFNNAEIDGDDLHRILLAVANLFEYLNTKYGDDEKLNEEVRNMTKTLYDPAVEQRGIKKGIEQGIEKGIEKGDIRAREEMVKEMLLDGESIVKIKKYSKLSEEEITEIKNKIKQ
;
A
#
# COMPACT_ATOMS: atom_id res chain seq x y z
N MET A 1 -9.06 -2.40 -7.01
CA MET A 1 -10.38 -1.71 -7.11
C MET A 1 -10.90 -1.24 -5.73
N TYR A 2 -10.44 -1.84 -4.63
CA TYR A 2 -10.75 -1.46 -3.24
C TYR A 2 -10.24 -0.09 -2.70
N PRO A 3 -9.28 0.64 -3.33
CA PRO A 3 -8.86 1.97 -2.85
C PRO A 3 -9.96 3.03 -2.82
N LEU A 4 -11.09 2.79 -3.47
CA LEU A 4 -12.21 3.74 -3.54
C LEU A 4 -13.25 3.55 -2.41
N LEU A 5 -13.16 2.49 -1.60
CA LEU A 5 -14.10 2.26 -0.49
C LEU A 5 -14.19 3.47 0.46
N PRO A 6 -13.08 4.09 0.90
CA PRO A 6 -13.14 5.25 1.79
C PRO A 6 -13.87 6.46 1.17
N LEU A 7 -13.92 6.60 -0.16
CA LEU A 7 -14.64 7.71 -0.81
C LEU A 7 -16.15 7.68 -0.56
N GLN A 8 -16.71 6.54 -0.16
CA GLN A 8 -18.11 6.48 0.24
C GLN A 8 -18.39 7.36 1.46
N VAL A 9 -17.45 7.46 2.41
CA VAL A 9 -17.53 8.40 3.54
C VAL A 9 -17.55 9.84 3.01
N PHE A 10 -16.65 10.16 2.08
CA PHE A 10 -16.54 11.51 1.52
C PHE A 10 -17.79 11.96 0.74
N LYS A 11 -18.56 11.05 0.14
CA LYS A 11 -19.81 11.38 -0.55
C LYS A 11 -20.83 12.07 0.37
N LEU A 12 -20.80 11.79 1.68
CA LEU A 12 -21.68 12.44 2.64
C LEU A 12 -21.41 13.94 2.81
N ARG A 13 -20.22 14.43 2.44
CA ARG A 13 -19.88 15.87 2.45
C ARG A 13 -20.92 16.70 1.73
N TYR A 14 -21.35 16.27 0.54
CA TYR A 14 -22.33 17.03 -0.24
C TYR A 14 -23.68 17.12 0.49
N LYS A 15 -24.13 16.01 1.07
CA LYS A 15 -25.37 15.95 1.87
C LYS A 15 -25.28 16.88 3.09
N MET A 16 -24.18 16.84 3.84
CA MET A 16 -23.94 17.68 5.02
C MET A 16 -23.90 19.17 4.68
N GLU A 17 -23.29 19.56 3.55
CA GLU A 17 -23.31 20.96 3.08
C GLU A 17 -24.72 21.47 2.77
N GLN A 18 -25.56 20.65 2.15
CA GLN A 18 -26.94 21.04 1.86
C GLN A 18 -27.77 21.20 3.13
N ILE A 19 -27.62 20.28 4.08
CA ILE A 19 -28.30 20.34 5.38
C ILE A 19 -27.86 21.59 6.14
N LYS A 20 -26.53 21.86 6.21
CA LYS A 20 -25.98 23.06 6.85
C LYS A 20 -26.56 24.36 6.26
N LYS A 21 -26.67 24.45 4.93
CA LYS A 21 -27.27 25.61 4.26
C LYS A 21 -28.75 25.80 4.58
N LYS A 22 -29.50 24.71 4.73
CA LYS A 22 -30.96 24.73 4.90
C LYS A 22 -31.39 24.92 6.36
N TYR A 23 -30.70 24.26 7.29
CA TYR A 23 -31.12 24.16 8.70
C TYR A 23 -30.14 24.82 9.68
N GLY A 24 -28.98 25.28 9.20
CA GLY A 24 -27.93 25.85 10.04
C GLY A 24 -27.00 24.80 10.65
N GLU A 25 -25.96 25.30 11.32
CA GLU A 25 -24.96 24.48 12.03
C GLU A 25 -25.59 23.76 13.24
N GLY A 26 -25.12 22.56 13.53
CA GLY A 26 -25.55 21.80 14.71
C GLY A 26 -26.98 21.24 14.68
N SER A 27 -27.68 21.32 13.54
CA SER A 27 -29.01 20.72 13.36
C SER A 27 -29.03 19.21 13.66
N SER A 28 -30.19 18.70 14.10
CA SER A 28 -30.42 17.26 14.32
C SER A 28 -30.01 16.42 13.11
N GLU A 29 -30.33 16.92 11.93
CA GLU A 29 -30.07 16.28 10.64
C GLU A 29 -28.57 16.18 10.33
N ILE A 30 -27.77 17.18 10.75
CA ILE A 30 -26.31 17.08 10.66
C ILE A 30 -25.81 15.97 11.58
N LYS A 31 -26.28 15.93 12.84
CA LYS A 31 -25.86 14.90 13.80
C LYS A 31 -26.21 13.50 13.32
N GLU A 32 -27.40 13.32 12.76
CA GLU A 32 -27.82 12.06 12.14
C GLU A 32 -26.91 11.66 10.97
N THR A 33 -26.55 12.61 10.10
CA THR A 33 -25.68 12.35 8.96
C THR A 33 -24.24 12.04 9.40
N ILE A 34 -23.78 12.60 10.52
CA ILE A 34 -22.47 12.25 11.11
C ILE A 34 -22.48 10.83 11.68
N MET A 35 -23.58 10.43 12.33
CA MET A 35 -23.74 9.03 12.77
C MET A 35 -23.85 8.06 11.59
N GLU A 36 -24.45 8.48 10.47
CA GLU A 36 -24.43 7.72 9.22
C GLU A 36 -22.99 7.57 8.71
N ALA A 37 -22.19 8.64 8.71
CA ALA A 37 -20.77 8.58 8.34
C ALA A 37 -19.99 7.60 9.20
N LYS A 38 -20.24 7.58 10.52
CA LYS A 38 -19.63 6.64 11.44
C LYS A 38 -19.95 5.19 11.09
N LYS A 39 -21.23 4.88 10.83
CA LYS A 39 -21.67 3.52 10.43
C LYS A 39 -21.04 3.08 9.11
N ILE A 40 -20.93 3.99 8.14
CA ILE A 40 -20.27 3.72 6.87
C ILE A 40 -18.77 3.43 7.11
N SER A 41 -18.09 4.24 7.92
CA SER A 41 -16.70 4.00 8.33
C SER A 41 -16.53 2.62 8.98
N GLU A 42 -17.40 2.25 9.93
CA GLU A 42 -17.40 0.94 10.57
C GLU A 42 -17.56 -0.21 9.56
N THR A 43 -18.44 -0.03 8.58
CA THR A 43 -18.71 -1.04 7.54
C THR A 43 -17.49 -1.23 6.64
N ILE A 44 -16.93 -0.14 6.11
CA ILE A 44 -15.75 -0.19 5.24
C ILE A 44 -14.55 -0.79 5.98
N SER A 45 -14.33 -0.41 7.24
CA SER A 45 -13.23 -0.96 8.02
C SER A 45 -13.37 -2.47 8.23
N LYS A 46 -14.59 -2.97 8.52
CA LYS A 46 -14.86 -4.40 8.65
C LYS A 46 -14.67 -5.15 7.33
N GLU A 47 -15.17 -4.60 6.22
CA GLU A 47 -14.98 -5.16 4.89
C GLU A 47 -13.49 -5.22 4.53
N GLY A 48 -12.73 -4.14 4.80
CA GLY A 48 -11.28 -4.12 4.63
C GLY A 48 -10.59 -5.25 5.41
N SER A 49 -10.93 -5.42 6.69
CA SER A 49 -10.39 -6.52 7.50
C SER A 49 -10.78 -7.90 6.95
N GLN A 50 -12.00 -8.07 6.43
CA GLN A 50 -12.42 -9.32 5.80
C GLN A 50 -11.62 -9.62 4.52
N LEU A 51 -11.44 -8.63 3.65
CA LEU A 51 -10.63 -8.77 2.43
C LEU A 51 -9.18 -9.16 2.77
N PHE A 52 -8.62 -8.57 3.83
CA PHE A 52 -7.29 -8.94 4.32
C PHE A 52 -7.25 -10.37 4.85
N ASN A 53 -8.23 -10.78 5.66
CA ASN A 53 -8.32 -12.14 6.18
C ASN A 53 -8.50 -13.19 5.06
N ASN A 54 -9.15 -12.81 3.96
CA ASN A 54 -9.31 -13.64 2.77
C ASN A 54 -8.07 -13.63 1.85
N ALA A 55 -7.00 -12.91 2.22
CA ALA A 55 -5.80 -12.68 1.41
C ALA A 55 -6.08 -12.03 0.04
N GLU A 56 -7.19 -11.28 -0.09
CA GLU A 56 -7.53 -10.52 -1.30
C GLU A 56 -6.76 -9.19 -1.38
N ILE A 57 -6.36 -8.66 -0.23
CA ILE A 57 -5.49 -7.48 -0.10
C ILE A 57 -4.38 -7.78 0.91
N ASP A 58 -3.27 -7.05 0.83
CA ASP A 58 -2.21 -7.16 1.82
C ASP A 58 -2.40 -6.20 3.01
N GLY A 59 -1.47 -6.25 3.96
CA GLY A 59 -1.53 -5.41 5.16
C GLY A 59 -1.36 -3.92 4.87
N ASP A 60 -0.57 -3.55 3.86
CA ASP A 60 -0.36 -2.13 3.50
C ASP A 60 -1.65 -1.56 2.88
N ASP A 61 -2.31 -2.33 2.02
CA ASP A 61 -3.62 -1.96 1.48
C ASP A 61 -4.67 -1.80 2.57
N LEU A 62 -4.74 -2.73 3.54
CA LEU A 62 -5.63 -2.61 4.70
C LEU A 62 -5.31 -1.34 5.51
N HIS A 63 -4.03 -1.10 5.80
CA HIS A 63 -3.59 0.08 6.53
C HIS A 63 -4.06 1.38 5.85
N ARG A 64 -3.87 1.48 4.53
CA ARG A 64 -4.27 2.65 3.75
C ARG A 64 -5.78 2.87 3.76
N ILE A 65 -6.57 1.80 3.66
CA ILE A 65 -8.04 1.88 3.75
C ILE A 65 -8.45 2.40 5.14
N LEU A 66 -7.93 1.80 6.20
CA LEU A 66 -8.28 2.17 7.59
C LEU A 66 -7.85 3.61 7.93
N LEU A 67 -6.66 4.03 7.47
CA LEU A 67 -6.17 5.40 7.64
C LEU A 67 -7.04 6.41 6.87
N ALA A 68 -7.39 6.10 5.62
CA ALA A 68 -8.25 6.96 4.82
C ALA A 68 -9.65 7.10 5.43
N VAL A 69 -10.23 6.02 5.93
CA VAL A 69 -11.54 6.04 6.61
C VAL A 69 -11.49 6.94 7.85
N ALA A 70 -10.47 6.79 8.70
CA ALA A 70 -10.32 7.60 9.90
C ALA A 70 -10.19 9.10 9.56
N ASN A 71 -9.30 9.44 8.62
CA ASN A 71 -9.05 10.84 8.23
C ASN A 71 -10.28 11.49 7.57
N LEU A 72 -11.01 10.75 6.74
CA LEU A 72 -12.21 11.28 6.08
C LEU A 72 -13.34 11.49 7.08
N PHE A 73 -13.54 10.57 8.02
CA PHE A 73 -14.52 10.75 9.08
C PHE A 73 -14.17 11.94 9.96
N GLU A 74 -12.91 12.04 10.41
CA GLU A 74 -12.43 13.17 11.22
C GLU A 74 -12.66 14.50 10.51
N TYR A 75 -12.32 14.60 9.22
CA TYR A 75 -12.60 15.79 8.41
C TYR A 75 -14.09 16.18 8.43
N LEU A 76 -14.99 15.22 8.22
CA LEU A 76 -16.43 15.50 8.23
C LEU A 76 -16.90 15.91 9.63
N ASN A 77 -16.45 15.21 10.66
CA ASN A 77 -16.86 15.46 12.02
C ASN A 77 -16.38 16.81 12.51
N THR A 78 -15.10 17.15 12.37
CA THR A 78 -14.57 18.48 12.72
C THR A 78 -15.29 19.60 11.96
N LYS A 79 -15.72 19.36 10.72
CA LYS A 79 -16.35 20.40 9.91
C LYS A 79 -17.85 20.60 10.18
N TYR A 80 -18.57 19.54 10.52
CA TYR A 80 -20.04 19.59 10.63
C TYR A 80 -20.58 19.17 12.00
N GLY A 81 -19.97 18.17 12.66
CA GLY A 81 -20.47 17.58 13.90
C GLY A 81 -19.85 18.14 15.19
N ASP A 82 -18.57 18.47 15.15
CA ASP A 82 -17.73 18.95 16.26
C ASP A 82 -17.80 18.09 17.53
N ASP A 83 -17.82 16.76 17.37
CA ASP A 83 -17.86 15.79 18.48
C ASP A 83 -16.56 14.98 18.58
N GLU A 84 -15.62 15.43 19.42
CA GLU A 84 -14.33 14.78 19.59
C GLU A 84 -14.43 13.29 19.98
N LYS A 85 -15.47 12.89 20.73
CA LYS A 85 -15.64 11.48 21.14
C LYS A 85 -15.85 10.58 19.94
N LEU A 86 -16.58 11.03 18.93
CA LEU A 86 -16.79 10.25 17.71
C LEU A 86 -15.50 10.06 16.92
N ASN A 87 -14.61 11.07 16.91
CA ASN A 87 -13.29 10.94 16.31
C ASN A 87 -12.47 9.87 17.03
N GLU A 88 -12.48 9.88 18.37
CA GLU A 88 -11.78 8.87 19.15
C GLU A 88 -12.33 7.46 18.91
N GLU A 89 -13.65 7.30 18.87
CA GLU A 89 -14.30 6.00 18.61
C GLU A 89 -13.87 5.43 17.26
N VAL A 90 -13.95 6.21 16.18
CA VAL A 90 -13.57 5.75 14.84
C VAL A 90 -12.07 5.46 14.76
N ARG A 91 -11.22 6.32 15.33
CA ARG A 91 -9.77 6.11 15.36
C ARG A 91 -9.37 4.87 16.16
N ASN A 92 -10.02 4.62 17.31
CA ASN A 92 -9.73 3.44 18.12
C ASN A 92 -10.20 2.17 17.41
N MET A 93 -11.36 2.20 16.76
CA MET A 93 -11.84 1.09 15.93
C MET A 93 -10.87 0.76 14.78
N THR A 94 -10.40 1.75 14.03
CA THR A 94 -9.49 1.47 12.90
C THR A 94 -8.14 0.91 13.39
N LYS A 95 -7.64 1.37 14.54
CA LYS A 95 -6.43 0.82 15.16
C LYS A 95 -6.59 -0.64 15.59
N THR A 96 -7.71 -1.00 16.23
CA THR A 96 -7.92 -2.39 16.70
C THR A 96 -8.07 -3.38 15.56
N LEU A 97 -8.60 -2.93 14.40
CA LEU A 97 -8.76 -3.76 13.21
C LEU A 97 -7.46 -3.99 12.42
N TYR A 98 -6.40 -3.23 12.72
CA TYR A 98 -5.11 -3.33 12.04
C TYR A 98 -4.09 -4.19 12.80
N ASP A 99 -4.08 -4.18 14.14
CA ASP A 99 -3.13 -4.88 15.03
C ASP A 99 -1.62 -4.57 14.74
N PRO A 100 -0.86 -4.02 15.71
CA PRO A 100 0.60 -3.81 15.59
C PRO A 100 1.42 -5.03 15.13
N ALA A 101 0.91 -6.26 15.35
CA ALA A 101 1.54 -7.47 14.82
C ALA A 101 1.51 -7.55 13.27
N VAL A 102 0.56 -6.89 12.60
CA VAL A 102 0.52 -6.77 11.13
C VAL A 102 1.60 -5.80 10.64
N GLU A 103 1.81 -4.68 11.34
CA GLU A 103 2.90 -3.75 11.05
C GLU A 103 4.26 -4.46 11.15
N GLN A 104 4.50 -5.22 12.23
CA GLN A 104 5.72 -6.01 12.37
C GLN A 104 5.88 -7.06 11.27
N ARG A 105 4.79 -7.72 10.86
CA ARG A 105 4.80 -8.66 9.73
C ARG A 105 5.10 -7.95 8.41
N GLY A 106 4.55 -6.76 8.19
CA GLY A 106 4.83 -5.93 7.01
C GLY A 106 6.31 -5.53 6.94
N ILE A 107 6.89 -5.07 8.05
CA ILE A 107 8.32 -4.75 8.14
C ILE A 107 9.16 -5.99 7.83
N LYS A 108 8.84 -7.14 8.44
CA LYS A 108 9.58 -8.39 8.21
C LYS A 108 9.53 -8.80 6.74
N LYS A 109 8.35 -8.75 6.11
CA LYS A 109 8.16 -9.09 4.70
C LYS A 109 8.89 -8.11 3.78
N GLY A 110 8.88 -6.82 4.10
CA GLY A 110 9.62 -5.78 3.36
C GLY A 110 11.14 -6.00 3.41
N ILE A 111 11.67 -6.36 4.59
CA ILE A 111 13.09 -6.70 4.75
C ILE A 111 13.44 -7.94 3.93
N GLU A 112 12.63 -9.00 4.04
CA GLU A 112 12.85 -10.26 3.32
C GLU A 112 12.87 -10.06 1.79
N GLN A 113 11.87 -9.35 1.25
CA GLN A 113 11.83 -9.00 -0.17
C GLN A 113 12.98 -8.08 -0.60
N GLY A 114 13.40 -7.16 0.27
CA GLY A 114 14.54 -6.27 0.01
C GLY A 114 15.85 -7.04 -0.08
N ILE A 115 16.08 -7.99 0.83
CA ILE A 115 17.26 -8.87 0.83
C ILE A 115 17.26 -9.76 -0.41
N GLU A 116 16.14 -10.41 -0.72
CA GLU A 116 16.03 -11.30 -1.89
C GLU A 116 16.34 -10.56 -3.20
N LYS A 117 15.71 -9.41 -3.43
CA LYS A 117 15.99 -8.56 -4.60
C LYS A 117 17.43 -8.04 -4.61
N GLY A 118 18.00 -7.78 -3.43
CA GLY A 118 19.38 -7.35 -3.29
C GLY A 118 20.37 -8.44 -3.71
N ILE A 119 20.16 -9.67 -3.24
CA ILE A 119 20.97 -10.84 -3.59
C ILE A 119 20.85 -11.13 -5.08
N GLU A 120 19.63 -11.18 -5.63
CA GLU A 120 19.42 -11.46 -7.06
C GLU A 120 20.13 -10.43 -7.96
N LYS A 121 19.97 -9.12 -7.65
CA LYS A 121 20.67 -8.06 -8.39
C LYS A 121 22.19 -8.15 -8.23
N GLY A 122 22.67 -8.52 -7.05
CA GLY A 122 24.09 -8.74 -6.78
C GLY A 122 24.65 -9.90 -7.61
N ASP A 123 23.97 -11.04 -7.62
CA ASP A 123 24.34 -12.23 -8.38
C ASP A 123 24.37 -11.97 -9.88
N ILE A 124 23.37 -11.26 -10.42
CA ILE A 124 23.34 -10.87 -11.83
C ILE A 124 24.54 -9.98 -12.15
N ARG A 125 24.79 -8.93 -11.36
CA ARG A 125 25.94 -8.02 -11.57
C ARG A 125 27.27 -8.76 -11.50
N ALA A 126 27.45 -9.64 -10.52
CA ALA A 126 28.67 -10.42 -10.37
C ALA A 126 28.91 -11.34 -11.57
N ARG A 127 27.86 -11.97 -12.12
CA ARG A 127 27.95 -12.77 -13.34
C ARG A 127 28.31 -11.91 -14.55
N GLU A 128 27.68 -10.74 -14.70
CA GLU A 128 27.98 -9.81 -15.79
C GLU A 128 29.43 -9.31 -15.73
N GLU A 129 29.93 -8.92 -14.55
CA GLU A 129 31.32 -8.48 -14.34
C GLU A 129 32.31 -9.61 -14.64
N MET A 130 32.06 -10.82 -14.13
CA MET A 130 32.87 -11.99 -14.45
C MET A 130 32.93 -12.26 -15.96
N VAL A 131 31.79 -12.17 -16.66
CA VAL A 131 31.76 -12.34 -18.13
C VAL A 131 32.53 -11.24 -18.84
N LYS A 132 32.46 -9.99 -18.38
CA LYS A 132 33.26 -8.89 -18.94
C LYS A 132 34.75 -9.16 -18.84
N GLU A 133 35.25 -9.53 -17.65
CA GLU A 133 36.66 -9.86 -17.43
C GLU A 133 37.10 -11.03 -18.33
N MET A 134 36.32 -12.13 -18.37
CA MET A 134 36.64 -13.27 -19.23
C MET A 134 36.66 -12.92 -20.72
N LEU A 135 35.78 -12.01 -21.18
CA LEU A 135 35.78 -11.53 -22.57
C LEU A 135 37.01 -10.66 -22.87
N LEU A 136 37.45 -9.83 -21.92
CA LEU A 136 38.66 -9.00 -22.05
C LEU A 136 39.92 -9.86 -22.08
N ASP A 137 39.95 -10.94 -21.30
CA ASP A 137 41.03 -11.95 -21.30
C ASP A 137 41.04 -12.83 -22.55
N GLY A 138 40.08 -12.66 -23.47
CA GLY A 138 40.00 -13.40 -24.72
C GLY A 138 39.51 -14.85 -24.57
N GLU A 139 38.83 -15.17 -23.47
CA GLU A 139 38.28 -16.50 -23.24
C GLU A 139 37.19 -16.87 -24.26
N SER A 140 37.11 -18.15 -24.61
CA SER A 140 36.11 -18.63 -25.57
C SER A 140 34.69 -18.54 -25.01
N ILE A 141 33.71 -18.22 -25.87
CA ILE A 141 32.28 -18.13 -25.52
C ILE A 141 31.78 -19.45 -24.90
N VAL A 142 32.25 -20.59 -25.40
CA VAL A 142 31.91 -21.93 -24.87
C VAL A 142 32.36 -22.07 -23.41
N LYS A 143 33.55 -21.59 -23.06
CA LYS A 143 34.07 -21.62 -21.69
C LYS A 143 33.31 -20.64 -20.79
N ILE A 144 33.04 -19.43 -21.26
CA ILE A 144 32.27 -18.41 -20.53
C ILE A 144 30.88 -18.95 -20.18
N LYS A 145 30.15 -19.48 -21.17
CA LYS A 145 28.82 -20.10 -21.00
C LYS A 145 28.82 -21.20 -19.93
N LYS A 146 29.87 -22.02 -19.86
CA LYS A 146 30.00 -23.09 -18.87
C LYS A 146 30.09 -22.58 -17.43
N TYR A 147 30.78 -21.46 -17.20
CA TYR A 147 31.04 -20.93 -15.85
C TYR A 147 30.04 -19.87 -15.41
N SER A 148 29.60 -18.98 -16.31
CA SER A 148 28.62 -17.93 -16.00
C SER A 148 27.19 -18.44 -15.95
N LYS A 149 26.92 -19.60 -16.58
CA LYS A 149 25.57 -20.15 -16.81
C LYS A 149 24.64 -19.19 -17.55
N LEU A 150 25.19 -18.19 -18.24
CA LEU A 150 24.46 -17.31 -19.13
C LEU A 150 24.33 -17.93 -20.52
N SER A 151 23.29 -17.56 -21.24
CA SER A 151 23.09 -17.90 -22.65
C SER A 151 24.11 -17.21 -23.56
N GLU A 152 24.27 -17.72 -24.78
CA GLU A 152 25.16 -17.08 -25.77
C GLU A 152 24.65 -15.69 -26.19
N GLU A 153 23.34 -15.49 -26.18
CA GLU A 153 22.70 -14.20 -26.45
C GLU A 153 23.09 -13.17 -25.40
N GLU A 154 22.93 -13.47 -24.11
CA GLU A 154 23.33 -12.61 -22.99
C GLU A 154 24.82 -12.27 -23.01
N ILE A 155 25.69 -13.27 -23.29
CA ILE A 155 27.14 -13.05 -23.41
C ILE A 155 27.46 -12.11 -24.59
N THR A 156 26.74 -12.25 -25.70
CA THR A 156 26.94 -11.41 -26.89
C THR A 156 26.46 -9.98 -26.66
N GLU A 157 25.36 -9.77 -25.93
CA GLU A 157 24.92 -8.44 -25.51
C GLU A 157 25.96 -7.75 -24.63
N ILE A 158 26.52 -8.46 -23.65
CA ILE A 158 27.59 -7.93 -22.78
C ILE A 158 28.81 -7.57 -23.63
N LYS A 159 29.21 -8.43 -24.57
CA LYS A 159 30.33 -8.18 -25.48
C LYS A 159 30.14 -6.92 -26.34
N ASN A 160 28.92 -6.65 -26.79
CA ASN A 160 28.60 -5.46 -27.58
C ASN A 160 28.65 -4.18 -26.72
N LYS A 161 28.27 -4.26 -25.44
CA LYS A 161 28.36 -3.13 -24.48
C LYS A 161 29.80 -2.75 -24.13
N ILE A 162 30.77 -3.66 -24.24
CA ILE A 162 32.21 -3.38 -24.01
C ILE A 162 32.87 -2.67 -25.20
N LYS A 163 32.33 -2.86 -26.42
CA LYS A 163 32.90 -2.31 -27.67
C LYS A 163 32.42 -0.89 -28.00
N GLN A 164 31.46 -0.35 -27.26
CA GLN A 164 31.03 1.06 -27.30
C GLN A 164 31.86 1.88 -26.32
#